data_AF-A0A920QK90-F1
#
_entry.id   AF-A0A920QK90-F1
#
_cell.length_a   1.000
_cell.length_b   1.000
_cell.length_c   1.000
_cell.angle_alpha   90.00
_cell.angle_beta   90.00
_cell.angle_gamma   90.00
#
_symmetry.space_group_name_H-M   'P 1'
#
loop_
_entity.id
_entity.type
_entity.pdbx_description
1 polymer ?
#
loop_
_entity_poly.entity_id
_entity_poly.type
_entity_poly.pdbx_seq_one_letter_code
_entity_poly.pdbx_strand_id
1 'polypeptide(L)'
;MFMQVEPAYSLAQSLDSNLTTDAFNKNVIIVTPASLMMALRIVNQLWRQEKQVQNVKEIFDRGGKLYEKIHGFLEEFKKVGERLNAAQESYKNASIKLVDGKGNMVRQAEMLQDLGVKTDKTIPREFKKTLKDQT
;
A
#
# COMPACT_ATOMS: atom_id res chain seq x y z
N MET A 1 4.84 -51.93 -9.12
CA MET A 1 4.08 -53.15 -8.80
C MET A 1 3.58 -53.04 -7.37
N PHE A 2 2.31 -53.30 -7.11
CA PHE A 2 1.73 -53.20 -5.77
C PHE A 2 1.59 -54.58 -5.12
N MET A 3 2.14 -54.73 -3.92
CA MET A 3 2.08 -55.96 -3.12
C MET A 3 1.20 -55.71 -1.90
N GLN A 4 0.01 -56.31 -1.88
CA GLN A 4 -0.99 -56.07 -0.83
C GLN A 4 -0.60 -56.67 0.53
N VAL A 5 0.16 -57.76 0.54
CA VAL A 5 0.50 -58.52 1.74
C VAL A 5 1.94 -58.21 2.15
N GLU A 6 2.13 -57.32 3.12
CA GLU A 6 3.47 -56.92 3.61
C GLU A 6 4.34 -58.08 4.10
N PRO A 7 3.82 -59.05 4.88
CA PRO A 7 4.61 -60.21 5.29
C PRO A 7 5.12 -61.04 4.11
N ALA A 8 4.35 -61.12 3.02
CA ALA A 8 4.78 -61.83 1.82
C ALA A 8 5.91 -61.08 1.10
N TYR A 9 5.89 -59.76 1.06
CA TYR A 9 7.00 -58.95 0.53
C TYR A 9 8.27 -59.10 1.38
N SER A 10 8.13 -59.09 2.71
CA SER A 10 9.26 -59.30 3.63
C SER A 10 9.86 -60.69 3.49
N LEU A 11 9.02 -61.73 3.38
CA LEU A 11 9.48 -63.09 3.11
C LEU A 11 10.19 -63.19 1.76
N ALA A 12 9.64 -62.58 0.70
CA ALA A 12 10.27 -62.56 -0.62
C ALA A 12 11.65 -61.89 -0.59
N GLN A 13 11.81 -60.75 0.10
CA GLN A 13 13.11 -60.11 0.29
C GLN A 13 14.09 -60.95 1.11
N SER A 14 13.61 -61.72 2.10
CA SER A 14 14.48 -62.60 2.89
C SER A 14 15.01 -63.79 2.10
N LEU A 15 14.24 -64.24 1.10
CA LEU A 15 14.62 -65.33 0.19
C LEU A 15 15.48 -64.85 -0.98
N ASP A 16 15.26 -63.61 -1.44
CA ASP A 16 16.05 -62.96 -2.48
C ASP A 16 16.30 -61.48 -2.13
N SER A 17 17.51 -61.22 -1.64
CA SER A 17 17.96 -59.88 -1.24
C SER A 17 18.06 -58.89 -2.41
N ASN A 18 18.20 -59.39 -3.65
CA ASN A 18 18.38 -58.56 -4.85
C ASN A 18 17.04 -58.20 -5.51
N LEU A 19 15.94 -58.82 -5.10
CA LEU A 19 14.60 -58.65 -5.69
C LEU A 19 14.21 -57.19 -5.95
N THR A 20 14.41 -56.32 -4.97
CA THR A 20 14.06 -54.89 -5.07
C THR A 20 14.98 -54.15 -6.04
N THR A 21 16.28 -54.45 -6.02
CA THR A 21 17.28 -53.85 -6.91
C THR A 21 17.06 -54.28 -8.36
N ASP A 22 16.76 -55.55 -8.60
CA ASP A 22 16.48 -56.09 -9.93
C ASP A 22 15.19 -55.51 -10.52
N ALA A 23 14.15 -55.36 -9.69
CA ALA A 23 12.93 -54.68 -10.08
C ALA A 23 13.22 -53.21 -10.43
N PHE A 24 14.02 -52.52 -9.61
CA PHE A 24 14.40 -51.12 -9.84
C PHE A 24 15.18 -50.94 -11.14
N ASN A 25 16.15 -51.82 -11.43
CA ASN A 25 16.92 -51.84 -12.67
C ASN A 25 16.03 -52.05 -13.92
N LYS A 26 14.86 -52.66 -13.74
CA LYS A 26 13.81 -52.82 -14.77
C LYS A 26 12.78 -51.68 -14.77
N ASN A 27 13.05 -50.58 -14.08
CA ASN A 27 12.15 -49.44 -13.88
C ASN A 27 10.82 -49.81 -13.17
N VAL A 28 10.84 -50.83 -12.31
CA VAL A 28 9.69 -51.27 -11.52
C VAL A 28 9.96 -51.05 -10.04
N ILE A 29 9.18 -50.17 -9.42
CA ILE A 29 9.20 -49.99 -7.96
C ILE A 29 8.16 -50.94 -7.35
N ILE A 30 8.58 -51.76 -6.39
CA ILE A 30 7.68 -52.58 -5.59
C ILE A 30 7.21 -51.74 -4.40
N VAL A 31 5.89 -51.62 -4.22
CA VAL A 31 5.29 -50.84 -3.14
C VAL A 31 4.28 -51.68 -2.36
N THR A 32 4.23 -51.46 -1.04
CA THR A 32 3.26 -52.03 -0.11
C THR A 32 2.21 -50.96 0.24
N PRO A 33 1.11 -51.29 0.94
CA PRO A 33 0.15 -50.29 1.39
C PRO A 33 0.81 -49.14 2.18
N ALA A 34 1.75 -49.45 3.08
CA ALA A 34 2.43 -48.42 3.86
C ALA A 34 3.34 -47.54 3.00
N SER A 35 4.16 -48.12 2.12
CA SER A 35 5.09 -47.34 1.30
C SER A 35 4.38 -46.53 0.21
N LEU A 36 3.27 -47.03 -0.33
CA LEU A 36 2.40 -46.26 -1.23
C LEU A 36 1.77 -45.07 -0.51
N MET A 37 1.22 -45.28 0.70
CA MET A 37 0.66 -44.20 1.50
C MET A 37 1.71 -43.16 1.87
N MET A 38 2.94 -43.57 2.19
CA MET A 38 4.06 -42.67 2.42
C MET A 38 4.37 -41.85 1.17
N ALA A 39 4.49 -42.48 0.00
CA ALA A 39 4.75 -41.79 -1.27
C ALA A 39 3.64 -40.76 -1.60
N LEU A 40 2.36 -41.12 -1.43
CA LEU A 40 1.24 -40.20 -1.64
C LEU A 40 1.26 -39.02 -0.67
N ARG A 41 1.61 -39.24 0.60
CA ARG A 41 1.78 -38.16 1.58
C ARG A 41 2.92 -37.21 1.20
N ILE A 42 4.05 -37.75 0.74
CA ILE A 42 5.18 -36.95 0.26
C ILE A 42 4.76 -36.09 -0.93
N VAL A 43 4.06 -36.67 -1.93
CA VAL A 43 3.56 -35.92 -3.08
C VAL A 43 2.59 -34.81 -2.64
N ASN A 44 1.67 -35.11 -1.73
CA ASN A 44 0.75 -34.10 -1.20
C ASN A 44 1.51 -32.98 -0.47
N GLN A 45 2.51 -33.32 0.32
CA GLN A 45 3.34 -32.35 1.03
C GLN A 45 4.13 -31.47 0.06
N LEU A 46 4.71 -32.03 -1.00
CA LEU A 46 5.41 -31.28 -2.05
C LEU A 46 4.47 -30.29 -2.74
N TRP A 47 3.25 -30.69 -3.10
CA TRP A 47 2.28 -29.77 -3.70
C TRP A 47 1.86 -28.66 -2.74
N ARG A 48 1.67 -28.96 -1.45
CA ARG A 48 1.37 -27.95 -0.44
C ARG A 48 2.53 -26.96 -0.28
N GLN A 49 3.76 -27.46 -0.29
CA GLN A 49 4.96 -26.64 -0.20
C GLN A 49 5.11 -25.73 -1.42
N GLU A 50 4.96 -26.27 -2.64
CA GLU A 50 5.00 -25.50 -3.88
C GLU A 50 3.95 -24.38 -3.86
N LYS A 51 2.70 -24.70 -3.48
CA LYS A 51 1.64 -23.70 -3.36
C LYS A 51 1.96 -22.61 -2.34
N GLN A 52 2.59 -22.96 -1.21
CA GLN A 52 3.03 -21.96 -0.23
C GLN A 52 4.12 -21.06 -0.80
N VAL A 53 5.11 -21.62 -1.52
CA VAL A 53 6.17 -20.84 -2.16
C VAL A 53 5.59 -19.85 -3.17
N GLN A 54 4.67 -20.29 -4.02
CA GLN A 54 3.99 -19.41 -4.99
C GLN A 54 3.22 -18.28 -4.30
N ASN A 55 2.44 -18.60 -3.26
CA ASN A 55 1.70 -17.60 -2.51
C ASN A 55 2.62 -16.57 -1.85
N VAL A 56 3.73 -17.01 -1.24
CA VAL A 56 4.71 -16.13 -0.61
C VAL A 56 5.33 -15.19 -1.65
N LYS A 57 5.69 -15.71 -2.84
CA LYS A 57 6.20 -14.89 -3.93
C LYS A 57 5.21 -13.83 -4.38
N GLU A 58 3.93 -14.18 -4.50
CA GLU A 58 2.88 -13.21 -4.86
C GLU A 58 2.69 -12.14 -3.76
N ILE A 59 2.74 -12.53 -2.47
CA ILE A 59 2.67 -11.60 -1.35
C ILE A 59 3.82 -10.58 -1.42
N PHE A 60 5.05 -11.04 -1.70
CA PHE A 60 6.19 -10.13 -1.84
C PHE A 60 6.04 -9.17 -3.02
N ASP A 61 5.62 -9.65 -4.20
CA ASP A 61 5.39 -8.80 -5.37
C ASP A 61 4.28 -7.77 -5.12
N ARG A 62 3.16 -8.19 -4.53
CA ARG A 62 2.05 -7.30 -4.14
C ARG A 62 2.50 -6.30 -3.08
N GLY A 63 3.29 -6.73 -2.10
CA GLY A 63 3.85 -5.89 -1.05
C GLY A 63 4.76 -4.80 -1.60
N GLY A 64 5.65 -5.15 -2.54
CA GLY A 64 6.52 -4.19 -3.23
C GLY A 64 5.72 -3.13 -3.99
N LYS A 65 4.76 -3.56 -4.81
CA LYS A 65 3.86 -2.66 -5.57
C LYS A 65 3.05 -1.74 -4.65
N LEU A 66 2.58 -2.27 -3.52
CA LEU A 66 1.85 -1.47 -2.54
C LEU A 66 2.74 -0.40 -1.91
N TYR A 67 3.97 -0.76 -1.54
CA TYR A 67 4.94 0.16 -0.96
C TYR A 67 5.26 1.31 -1.93
N GLU A 68 5.53 1.00 -3.20
CA GLU A 68 5.77 2.00 -4.24
C GLU A 68 4.58 2.96 -4.41
N LYS A 69 3.35 2.43 -4.43
CA LYS A 69 2.14 3.26 -4.50
C LYS A 69 1.97 4.17 -3.30
N ILE A 70 2.22 3.66 -2.09
CA ILE A 70 2.16 4.48 -0.87
C ILE A 70 3.20 5.59 -0.93
N HIS A 71 4.43 5.27 -1.33
CA HIS A 71 5.48 6.27 -1.48
C HIS A 71 5.10 7.37 -2.48
N GLY A 72 4.62 6.99 -3.67
CA GLY A 72 4.14 7.95 -4.67
C GLY A 72 2.99 8.83 -4.16
N PHE A 73 2.04 8.23 -3.43
CA PHE A 73 0.95 8.98 -2.82
C PHE A 73 1.44 9.97 -1.75
N LEU A 74 2.41 9.59 -0.92
CA LEU A 74 2.98 10.49 0.09
C LEU A 74 3.66 11.70 -0.54
N GLU A 75 4.36 11.53 -1.66
CA GLU A 75 4.95 12.64 -2.43
C GLU A 75 3.89 13.58 -2.99
N GLU A 76 2.79 13.05 -3.55
CA GLU A 76 1.66 13.87 -4.00
C GLU A 76 1.00 14.61 -2.83
N PHE A 77 0.81 13.94 -1.70
CA PHE A 77 0.20 14.52 -0.51
C PHE A 77 1.05 15.67 0.06
N LYS A 78 2.38 15.52 0.05
CA LYS A 78 3.30 16.59 0.43
C LYS A 78 3.14 17.82 -0.46
N LYS A 79 3.06 17.64 -1.79
CA LYS A 79 2.84 18.74 -2.75
C LYS A 79 1.51 19.44 -2.50
N VAL A 80 0.46 18.72 -2.10
CA VAL A 80 -0.82 19.31 -1.72
C VAL A 80 -0.63 20.23 -0.50
N GLY A 81 0.06 19.76 0.54
CA GLY A 81 0.37 20.58 1.73
C GLY A 81 1.13 21.86 1.39
N GLU A 82 2.15 21.78 0.52
CA GLU A 82 2.90 22.95 0.06
C GLU A 82 2.00 23.97 -0.66
N ARG A 83 1.11 23.50 -1.54
CA ARG A 83 0.16 24.37 -2.25
C ARG A 83 -0.85 25.03 -1.32
N LEU A 84 -1.34 24.32 -0.31
CA LEU A 84 -2.24 24.89 0.70
C LEU A 84 -1.54 26.00 1.49
N ASN A 85 -0.27 25.79 1.88
CA ASN A 85 0.51 26.82 2.56
C ASN A 85 0.71 28.06 1.68
N ALA A 86 1.06 27.87 0.41
CA ALA A 86 1.21 28.98 -0.54
C ALA A 86 -0.11 29.74 -0.77
N ALA A 87 -1.24 29.04 -0.84
CA ALA A 87 -2.56 29.65 -0.93
C ALA A 87 -2.89 30.46 0.33
N GLN A 88 -2.59 29.92 1.52
CA GLN A 88 -2.80 30.60 2.79
C GLN A 88 -1.94 31.86 2.91
N GLU A 89 -0.70 31.82 2.45
CA GLU A 89 0.19 32.98 2.42
C GLU A 89 -0.32 34.05 1.45
N SER A 90 -0.75 33.64 0.25
CA SER A 90 -1.34 34.53 -0.75
C SER A 90 -2.60 35.23 -0.22
N TYR A 91 -3.45 34.47 0.47
CA TYR A 91 -4.63 35.00 1.15
C TYR A 91 -4.26 36.02 2.24
N LYS A 92 -3.29 35.69 3.10
CA LYS A 92 -2.81 36.61 4.15
C LYS A 92 -2.27 37.90 3.56
N ASN A 93 -1.47 37.81 2.50
CA ASN A 93 -0.91 38.97 1.80
C ASN A 93 -2.01 39.83 1.15
N ALA A 94 -3.05 39.21 0.60
CA ALA A 94 -4.22 39.92 0.07
C ALA A 94 -5.00 40.62 1.19
N SER A 95 -5.23 39.96 2.33
CA SER A 95 -5.89 40.55 3.51
C SER A 95 -5.15 41.77 4.02
N ILE A 96 -3.81 41.70 4.12
CA ILE A 96 -2.98 42.85 4.53
C ILE A 96 -3.15 44.03 3.57
N LYS A 97 -3.13 43.78 2.25
CA LYS A 97 -3.31 44.87 1.27
C LYS A 97 -4.72 45.45 1.30
N LEU A 98 -5.73 44.62 1.58
CA LEU A 98 -7.13 45.02 1.59
C LEU A 98 -7.51 45.79 2.86
N VAL A 99 -7.17 45.27 4.05
CA VAL A 99 -7.72 45.72 5.33
C VAL A 99 -6.66 45.97 6.41
N ASP A 100 -5.66 45.10 6.57
CA ASP A 100 -4.85 45.09 7.81
C ASP A 100 -3.55 45.92 7.71
N GLY A 101 -3.07 46.24 6.51
CA GLY A 101 -1.78 46.89 6.27
C GLY A 101 -1.80 48.40 6.42
N LYS A 102 -0.62 49.00 6.65
CA LYS A 102 -0.44 50.47 6.59
C LYS A 102 -0.70 50.94 5.16
N GLY A 103 -1.69 51.81 4.99
CA GLY A 103 -2.13 52.26 3.66
C GLY A 103 -3.02 51.27 2.91
N ASN A 104 -3.68 50.35 3.62
CA ASN A 104 -4.63 49.41 3.02
C ASN A 104 -5.74 50.11 2.22
N MET A 105 -6.28 49.37 1.24
CA MET A 105 -7.23 49.89 0.26
C MET A 105 -8.52 50.39 0.89
N VAL A 106 -9.06 49.70 1.90
CA VAL A 106 -10.29 50.13 2.60
C VAL A 106 -10.07 51.50 3.24
N ARG A 107 -8.95 51.71 3.94
CA ARG A 107 -8.61 53.00 4.54
C ARG A 107 -8.45 54.09 3.50
N GLN A 108 -7.79 53.80 2.37
CA GLN A 108 -7.63 54.78 1.29
C GLN A 108 -8.98 55.17 0.67
N ALA A 109 -9.88 54.20 0.47
CA ALA A 109 -11.23 54.47 -0.03
C ALA A 109 -12.06 55.31 0.95
N GLU A 110 -11.98 55.04 2.26
CA GLU A 110 -12.67 55.85 3.29
C GLU A 110 -12.11 57.28 3.34
N MET A 111 -10.78 57.46 3.30
CA MET A 111 -10.17 58.79 3.26
C MET A 111 -10.61 59.60 2.03
N LEU A 112 -10.82 58.96 0.87
CA LEU A 112 -11.35 59.63 -0.32
C LEU A 112 -12.81 60.05 -0.15
N GLN A 113 -13.62 59.23 0.52
CA GLN A 113 -15.00 59.59 0.85
C GLN A 113 -15.05 60.79 1.81
N ASP A 114 -14.16 60.83 2.81
CA ASP A 114 -14.03 61.96 3.74
C ASP A 114 -13.61 63.26 3.04
N LEU A 115 -12.82 63.17 1.95
CA LEU A 115 -12.44 64.31 1.12
C LEU A 115 -13.54 64.78 0.14
N GLY A 116 -14.73 64.18 0.19
CA GLY A 116 -15.92 64.64 -0.55
C GLY A 116 -16.20 63.91 -1.86
N VAL A 117 -15.55 62.77 -2.11
CA VAL A 117 -15.94 61.90 -3.25
C VAL A 117 -17.32 61.31 -2.99
N LYS A 118 -18.28 61.62 -3.86
CA LYS A 118 -19.66 61.11 -3.76
C LYS A 118 -19.71 59.66 -4.22
N THR A 119 -20.17 58.77 -3.34
CA THR A 119 -20.38 57.34 -3.63
C THR A 119 -21.76 56.90 -3.16
N ASP A 120 -22.47 56.12 -3.98
CA ASP A 120 -23.81 55.60 -3.65
C ASP A 120 -23.75 54.34 -2.77
N LYS A 121 -22.59 53.69 -2.69
CA LYS A 121 -22.36 52.45 -1.93
C LYS A 121 -21.22 52.61 -0.94
N THR A 122 -21.46 52.18 0.30
CA THR A 122 -20.49 52.22 1.39
C THR A 122 -19.84 50.87 1.62
N ILE A 123 -18.57 50.86 2.04
CA ILE A 123 -17.88 49.62 2.42
C ILE A 123 -18.60 48.94 3.61
N PRO A 124 -18.76 47.61 3.61
CA PRO A 124 -19.39 46.91 4.74
C PRO A 124 -18.62 47.07 6.05
N ARG A 125 -19.34 47.12 7.18
CA ARG A 125 -18.76 47.34 8.53
C ARG A 125 -17.72 46.29 8.94
N GLU A 126 -17.84 45.07 8.44
CA GLU A 126 -16.93 43.96 8.72
C GLU A 126 -15.49 44.29 8.32
N PHE A 127 -15.30 45.04 7.23
CA PHE A 127 -13.99 45.46 6.75
C PHE A 127 -13.54 46.81 7.32
N LYS A 128 -14.40 47.51 8.09
CA LYS A 128 -14.09 48.81 8.72
C LYS A 128 -13.52 48.69 10.13
N LYS A 129 -13.84 47.61 10.87
CA LYS A 129 -13.52 47.49 12.30
C LYS A 129 -12.03 47.38 12.60
N THR A 130 -11.23 46.83 11.69
CA THR A 130 -9.77 46.64 11.88
C THR A 130 -8.97 47.95 11.88
N LEU A 131 -9.61 49.10 11.64
CA LEU A 131 -8.96 50.41 11.61
C LEU A 131 -8.94 51.16 12.96
N LYS A 132 -9.73 50.73 13.96
CA LYS A 132 -9.88 51.46 15.23
C LYS A 132 -9.11 50.88 16.43
N ASP A 133 -8.53 49.68 16.33
CA ASP A 133 -7.80 49.04 17.43
C ASP A 133 -6.28 49.34 17.45
N GLN A 134 -5.81 50.33 16.68
CA GLN A 134 -4.39 50.75 16.65
C GLN A 134 -4.13 52.20 17.12
N THR A 135 -5.04 52.79 17.88
CA THR A 135 -4.81 54.08 18.57
C THR A 135 -4.99 53.90 20.05
#